data_AF-A0A9W6S2L6-F1
#
_entry.id   AF-A0A9W6S2L6-F1
#
_cell.length_a   1.000
_cell.length_b   1.000
_cell.length_c   1.000
_cell.angle_alpha   90.00
_cell.angle_beta   90.00
_cell.angle_gamma   90.00
#
_symmetry.space_group_name_H-M   'P 1'
#
loop_
_entity.id
_entity.type
_entity.pdbx_description
1 polymer ?
#
loop_
_entity_poly.entity_id
_entity_poly.type
_entity_poly.pdbx_seq_one_letter_code
_entity_poly.pdbx_strand_id
1 'polypeptide(L)'
;METLGLALTAISENLDLPCRQEPELFFAESPQDVELAKALCAECPIRRACLAGALERREPWGVWGGELFIRGVVVPRKRPRGRPRKNAEVAA
;
A
#
# COMPACT_ATOMS: atom_id res chain seq x y z
N MET A 1 -18.18 34.75 -2.06
CA MET A 1 -17.94 33.47 -2.78
C MET A 1 -16.51 33.00 -2.53
N GLU A 2 -16.03 32.99 -1.27
CA GLU A 2 -14.58 32.84 -0.99
C GLU A 2 -14.25 31.91 0.18
N THR A 3 -15.22 31.17 0.72
CA THR A 3 -15.02 30.31 1.91
C THR A 3 -15.00 28.80 1.63
N LEU A 4 -15.27 28.34 0.40
CA LEU A 4 -15.21 26.90 0.06
C LEU A 4 -13.82 26.41 -0.40
N GLY A 5 -12.86 27.31 -0.63
CA GLY A 5 -11.54 26.95 -1.18
C GLY A 5 -10.51 26.46 -0.16
N LEU A 6 -10.72 26.69 1.14
CA LEU A 6 -9.68 26.47 2.17
C LEU A 6 -9.81 25.16 2.96
N ALA A 7 -10.93 24.43 2.86
CA ALA A 7 -11.14 23.20 3.62
C ALA A 7 -10.53 21.94 2.96
N LEU A 8 -10.20 21.99 1.67
CA LEU A 8 -9.69 20.84 0.91
C LEU A 8 -8.16 20.65 0.99
N THR A 9 -7.41 21.68 1.39
CA THR A 9 -5.94 21.65 1.44
C THR A 9 -5.38 21.26 2.81
N ALA A 10 -6.20 21.19 3.86
CA ALA A 10 -5.73 21.18 5.24
C ALA A 10 -5.57 19.78 5.89
N ILE A 11 -5.83 18.66 5.20
CA ILE A 11 -5.78 17.33 5.84
C ILE A 11 -4.37 16.70 5.86
N SER A 12 -3.34 17.33 5.26
CA SER A 12 -2.09 16.62 4.93
C SER A 12 -0.95 16.70 5.97
N GLU A 13 -0.91 17.69 6.85
CA GLU A 13 0.34 18.00 7.56
C GLU A 13 0.60 17.12 8.80
N ASN A 14 -0.41 16.64 9.52
CA ASN A 14 -0.22 15.91 10.80
C ASN A 14 -0.98 14.58 10.93
N LEU A 15 -1.31 13.91 9.83
CA LEU A 15 -1.88 12.56 9.92
C LEU A 15 -0.79 11.56 10.29
N ASP A 16 -1.04 10.81 11.37
CA ASP A 16 -0.22 9.67 11.78
C ASP A 16 -0.43 8.53 10.78
N LEU A 17 0.32 8.56 9.69
CA LEU A 17 0.24 7.58 8.62
C LEU A 17 1.30 6.51 8.84
N PRO A 18 0.94 5.23 8.94
CA PRO A 18 1.90 4.15 9.14
C PRO A 18 3.04 4.14 8.12
N CYS A 19 2.75 4.51 6.86
CA CYS A 19 3.77 4.59 5.80
C CYS A 19 4.74 5.78 5.91
N ARG A 20 4.41 6.80 6.71
CA ARG A 20 5.34 7.89 7.05
C ARG A 20 6.20 7.54 8.26
N GLN A 21 5.65 6.75 9.20
CA GLN A 21 6.37 6.30 10.39
C GLN A 21 7.40 5.22 10.05
N GLU A 22 7.08 4.30 9.14
CA GLU A 22 7.95 3.18 8.78
C GLU A 22 8.05 2.99 7.24
N PRO A 23 8.69 3.93 6.51
CA PRO A 23 8.67 3.94 5.03
C PRO A 23 9.22 2.66 4.39
N GLU A 24 10.34 2.15 4.92
CA GLU A 24 11.03 0.97 4.39
C GLU A 24 10.13 -0.28 4.38
N LEU A 25 9.24 -0.41 5.37
CA LEU A 25 8.30 -1.52 5.46
C LEU A 25 7.33 -1.54 4.28
N PHE A 26 6.86 -0.37 3.85
CA PHE A 26 5.90 -0.25 2.74
C PHE A 26 6.53 -0.50 1.36
N PHE A 27 7.86 -0.57 1.27
CA PHE A 27 8.60 -0.97 0.08
C PHE A 27 9.36 -2.29 0.27
N ALA A 28 9.04 -3.04 1.32
CA ALA A 28 9.77 -4.24 1.69
C ALA A 28 9.74 -5.34 0.61
N GLU A 29 10.83 -6.10 0.55
CA GLU A 29 10.94 -7.22 -0.37
C GLU A 29 10.44 -8.56 0.21
N SER A 30 10.38 -8.69 1.52
CA SER A 30 9.94 -9.90 2.20
C SER A 30 8.43 -10.09 2.07
N PRO A 31 7.92 -11.29 1.70
CA PRO A 31 6.48 -11.54 1.71
C PRO A 31 5.82 -11.29 3.08
N GLN A 32 6.53 -11.58 4.18
CA GLN A 32 6.03 -11.34 5.53
C GLN A 32 5.85 -9.84 5.81
N ASP A 33 6.86 -9.05 5.46
CA ASP A 33 6.86 -7.61 5.71
C ASP A 33 5.84 -6.89 4.82
N VAL A 34 5.62 -7.37 3.59
CA VAL A 34 4.52 -6.92 2.73
C VAL A 34 3.18 -7.12 3.40
N GLU A 35 2.91 -8.31 3.96
CA GLU A 35 1.62 -8.54 4.64
C GLU A 35 1.50 -7.71 5.92
N LEU A 36 2.61 -7.48 6.63
CA LEU A 36 2.64 -6.54 7.77
C LEU A 36 2.30 -5.11 7.32
N ALA A 37 2.91 -4.61 6.25
CA ALA A 37 2.61 -3.29 5.69
C ALA A 37 1.13 -3.18 5.29
N LYS A 38 0.56 -4.22 4.67
CA LYS A 38 -0.87 -4.26 4.31
C LYS A 38 -1.76 -4.21 5.55
N ALA A 39 -1.41 -4.96 6.59
CA ALA A 39 -2.14 -4.96 7.87
C ALA A 39 -2.12 -3.57 8.53
N LEU A 40 -0.96 -2.92 8.62
CA LEU A 40 -0.84 -1.55 9.14
C LEU A 40 -1.63 -0.55 8.28
N CYS A 41 -1.61 -0.72 6.95
CA CYS A 41 -2.37 0.13 6.05
C CYS A 41 -3.89 -0.02 6.22
N ALA A 42 -4.38 -1.13 6.79
CA ALA A 42 -5.81 -1.38 6.95
C ALA A 42 -6.49 -0.33 7.85
N GLU A 43 -5.77 0.20 8.84
CA GLU A 43 -6.25 1.20 9.79
C GLU A 43 -6.01 2.66 9.32
N CYS A 44 -5.38 2.85 8.16
CA CYS A 44 -5.03 4.17 7.64
C CYS A 44 -6.28 4.97 7.22
N PRO A 45 -6.47 6.22 7.69
CA PRO A 45 -7.68 7.00 7.42
C PRO A 45 -7.84 7.42 5.95
N ILE A 46 -6.74 7.47 5.19
CA ILE A 46 -6.74 7.91 3.78
C ILE A 46 -6.61 6.74 2.80
N ARG A 47 -6.79 5.50 3.25
CA ARG A 47 -6.52 4.27 2.46
C ARG A 47 -7.12 4.30 1.05
N ARG A 48 -8.39 4.70 0.92
CA ARG A 48 -9.10 4.76 -0.37
C ARG A 48 -8.52 5.81 -1.32
N ALA A 49 -8.24 7.02 -0.81
CA ALA A 49 -7.65 8.09 -1.61
C ALA A 49 -6.19 7.76 -2.01
N CYS A 50 -5.44 7.14 -1.09
CA CYS A 50 -4.09 6.66 -1.34
C CYS A 50 -4.07 5.62 -2.47
N LEU A 51 -4.96 4.62 -2.43
CA LEU A 51 -5.08 3.61 -3.49
C LEU A 51 -5.43 4.25 -4.84
N ALA A 52 -6.42 5.16 -4.87
CA ALA A 52 -6.81 5.84 -6.09
C ALA A 52 -5.65 6.61 -6.73
N GLY A 53 -4.89 7.37 -5.92
CA GLY A 53 -3.72 8.09 -6.40
C GLY A 53 -2.58 7.17 -6.87
N ALA A 54 -2.37 6.03 -6.21
CA ALA A 54 -1.36 5.06 -6.62
C ALA A 54 -1.70 4.39 -7.97
N LEU A 55 -2.99 4.10 -8.19
CA LEU A 55 -3.49 3.59 -9.47
C LEU A 55 -3.30 4.62 -10.60
N GLU A 56 -3.65 5.88 -10.36
CA GLU A 56 -3.50 6.97 -11.33
C GLU A 56 -2.03 7.16 -11.75
N ARG A 57 -1.12 7.17 -10.78
CA ARG A 57 0.33 7.30 -11.04
C ARG A 57 0.97 6.02 -11.59
N ARG A 58 0.23 4.90 -11.58
CA ARG A 58 0.73 3.57 -11.91
C ARG A 58 1.98 3.24 -11.09
N GLU A 59 1.87 3.42 -9.77
CA GLU A 59 2.98 3.20 -8.86
C GLU A 59 3.62 1.83 -9.11
N PRO A 60 4.93 1.78 -9.41
CA PRO A 60 5.50 0.57 -9.95
C PRO A 60 5.66 -0.52 -8.88
N TRP A 61 5.80 -0.15 -7.61
CA TRP A 61 6.09 -1.06 -6.50
C TRP A 61 5.56 -0.52 -5.15
N GLY A 62 5.47 -1.41 -4.17
CA GLY A 62 5.18 -1.07 -2.76
C GLY A 62 3.72 -1.30 -2.37
N VAL A 63 3.43 -1.13 -1.09
CA VAL A 63 2.07 -1.21 -0.53
C VAL A 63 1.43 0.16 -0.52
N TRP A 64 0.32 0.30 -1.25
CA TRP A 64 -0.42 1.55 -1.38
C TRP A 64 -1.89 1.29 -1.11
N GLY A 65 -2.48 2.02 -0.15
CA GLY A 65 -3.89 1.88 0.21
C GLY A 65 -4.31 0.44 0.56
N GLY A 66 -3.39 -0.34 1.14
CA GLY A 66 -3.60 -1.74 1.54
C GLY A 66 -3.33 -2.77 0.46
N GLU A 67 -2.97 -2.34 -0.74
CA GLU A 67 -2.71 -3.22 -1.89
C GLU A 67 -1.24 -3.26 -2.24
N LEU A 68 -0.72 -4.44 -2.60
CA LEU A 68 0.65 -4.57 -3.10
C LEU A 68 0.68 -4.30 -4.61
N PHE A 69 1.57 -3.41 -5.02
CA PHE A 69 1.90 -3.16 -6.42
C PHE A 69 3.17 -3.91 -6.82
N ILE A 70 3.10 -4.59 -7.96
CA ILE A 70 4.25 -5.18 -8.65
C ILE A 70 4.14 -4.80 -10.13
N ARG A 71 5.12 -4.04 -10.63
CA ARG A 71 5.15 -3.54 -12.02
C ARG A 71 3.88 -2.76 -12.40
N GLY A 72 3.36 -1.95 -11.47
CA GLY A 72 2.17 -1.13 -11.71
C GLY A 72 0.84 -1.89 -11.65
N VAL A 73 0.85 -3.17 -11.25
CA VAL A 73 -0.36 -4.00 -11.13
C VAL A 73 -0.56 -4.39 -9.68
N VAL A 74 -1.81 -4.34 -9.23
CA VAL A 74 -2.21 -4.83 -7.90
C VAL A 74 -2.13 -6.35 -7.89
N VAL A 75 -1.42 -6.90 -6.90
CA VAL A 75 -1.32 -8.34 -6.67
C VAL A 75 -1.77 -8.67 -5.24
N PRO A 76 -2.44 -9.80 -5.02
CA PRO A 76 -2.99 -10.13 -3.70
C PRO A 76 -1.90 -10.43 -2.66
N ARG A 77 -0.78 -11.04 -3.08
CA ARG A 77 0.35 -11.41 -2.21
C ARG A 77 1.64 -11.58 -3.00
N LYS A 78 2.79 -11.35 -2.36
CA LYS A 78 4.10 -11.61 -2.98
C LYS A 78 4.41 -13.11 -2.95
N ARG A 79 4.73 -13.70 -4.12
CA ARG A 79 5.21 -15.09 -4.17
C ARG A 79 6.62 -15.18 -3.55
N PRO A 80 6.89 -16.18 -2.70
CA PRO A 80 8.25 -16.44 -2.22
C PRO A 80 9.21 -16.65 -3.38
N ARG A 81 10.45 -16.18 -3.23
CA ARG A 81 11.52 -16.47 -4.19
C ARG A 81 11.84 -17.98 -4.15
N GLY A 82 12.21 -18.53 -5.30
CA GLY A 82 12.60 -19.94 -5.45
C GLY A 82 11.61 -20.79 -6.24
N ARG A 83 12.02 -22.03 -6.51
CA ARG A 83 11.18 -22.99 -7.25
C ARG A 83 9.91 -23.29 -6.43
N PRO A 84 8.71 -23.22 -7.03
CA PRO A 84 7.50 -23.71 -6.39
C PRO A 84 7.73 -25.12 -5.85
N ARG A 85 7.42 -25.36 -4.57
CA ARG A 85 7.52 -26.72 -4.03
C ARG A 85 6.52 -27.59 -4.79
N LYS A 86 6.94 -28.79 -5.17
CA LYS A 86 6.15 -29.72 -6.01
C LYS A 86 4.75 -30.02 -5.44
N ASN A 87 4.57 -29.86 -4.13
CA ASN A 87 3.31 -30.12 -3.41
C ASN A 87 2.77 -28.87 -2.68
N ALA A 88 3.11 -27.66 -3.13
CA ALA A 88 2.44 -26.47 -2.61
C ALA A 88 1.05 -26.39 -3.26
N GLU A 89 0.09 -27.08 -2.65
CA GLU A 89 -1.33 -26.87 -2.96
C GLU A 89 -1.61 -25.38 -2.86
N VAL A 90 -2.28 -24.83 -3.88
CA VAL A 90 -2.46 -23.39 -4.05
C VAL A 90 -3.32 -22.90 -2.88
N ALA A 91 -2.68 -22.39 -1.83
CA ALA A 91 -3.37 -21.80 -0.69
C ALA A 91 -4.25 -20.65 -1.21
N ALA A 92 -5.57 -20.87 -1.17
CA ALA A 92 -6.60 -19.97 -1.67
C ALA A 92 -6.54 -18.59 -0.99
#